data_AF-A0A9J5YQM3-F1
#
_entry.id   AF-A0A9J5YQM3-F1
#
_cell.length_a   1.000
_cell.length_b   1.000
_cell.length_c   1.000
_cell.angle_alpha   90.00
_cell.angle_beta   90.00
_cell.angle_gamma   90.00
#
_symmetry.space_group_name_H-M   'P 1'
#
loop_
_entity.id
_entity.type
_entity.pdbx_description
1 polymer ?
#
loop_
_entity_poly.entity_id
_entity_poly.type
_entity_poly.pdbx_seq_one_letter_code
_entity_poly.pdbx_strand_id
1 'polypeptide(L)'
;MFIVYLCYSFTLLKSVVYCLCMILDILSKSKPFAFSDNLDADSALENSLYAKEKIISELNVELHKLENTLSNEREEHINEIKKLNFLLNEKSVTISSKNFTHFNMVSKAVTGPGVESQHHPSPKRISTYLGHEKDNQEVALEELKKELQTRPTTKLIDDLRKKVKILQAVGYNSIEAEDWEVATSGQEMSKLESLLLDKNRKVEHELTQLKVQLSERTSLLESAEAKVVELTAKVNDQQRLIQKLEDDILKGYSSKDRKGTRFDDWDLSESGATEPSENEEQRHVSSDQDQSSMLKVICNQRDRFRTRLRETEEEIRQLKEKIGSLTSELDKTKADNVKLYGKIRYVQDYNSERVISRGSKKYVEDLEGGFSSDVESKYKKMYEDDINPFAAFSKKERDQRYKELGLRDKITLSSGRFLLGNKYARTFVFFYTIGLHILVFTCLYRMSALSYLSHGEESLVGDKNLNLPHAL
;
A
#
# COMPACT_ATOMS: atom_id res chain seq x y z
N MET A 1 -55.44 -49.41 25.47
CA MET A 1 -54.12 -49.07 24.87
C MET A 1 -54.21 -48.63 23.41
N PHE A 2 -54.87 -49.38 22.51
CA PHE A 2 -54.94 -49.06 21.07
C PHE A 2 -55.54 -47.68 20.75
N ILE A 3 -56.60 -47.27 21.47
CA ILE A 3 -57.26 -45.96 21.29
C ILE A 3 -56.35 -44.81 21.73
N VAL A 4 -55.57 -44.99 22.79
CA VAL A 4 -54.60 -43.99 23.28
C VAL A 4 -53.45 -43.84 22.28
N TYR A 5 -52.97 -44.95 21.71
CA TYR A 5 -51.97 -44.94 20.64
C TYR A 5 -52.49 -44.26 19.36
N LEU A 6 -53.74 -44.51 18.96
CA LEU A 6 -54.35 -43.83 17.82
C LEU A 6 -54.50 -42.32 18.07
N CYS A 7 -54.92 -41.92 19.27
CA CYS A 7 -55.05 -40.50 19.63
C CYS A 7 -53.70 -39.79 19.66
N TYR A 8 -52.67 -40.43 20.20
CA TYR A 8 -51.31 -39.88 20.23
C TYR A 8 -50.72 -39.79 18.82
N SER A 9 -50.89 -40.82 17.99
CA SER A 9 -50.46 -40.81 16.59
C SER A 9 -51.17 -39.75 15.76
N PHE A 10 -52.48 -39.53 15.96
CA PHE A 10 -53.21 -38.47 15.25
C PHE A 10 -52.78 -37.05 15.67
N THR A 11 -52.51 -36.86 16.96
CA THR A 11 -52.03 -35.58 17.49
C THR A 11 -50.61 -35.28 17.04
N LEU A 12 -49.76 -36.31 16.99
CA LEU A 12 -48.39 -36.23 16.49
C LEU A 12 -48.38 -35.97 14.98
N LEU A 13 -49.24 -36.63 14.19
CA LEU A 13 -49.34 -36.41 12.75
C LEU A 13 -49.78 -34.98 12.44
N LYS A 14 -50.74 -34.43 13.20
CA LYS A 14 -51.11 -33.01 13.09
C LYS A 14 -49.94 -32.09 13.43
N SER A 15 -49.19 -32.36 14.51
CA SER A 15 -48.04 -31.55 14.90
C SER A 15 -46.90 -31.60 13.87
N VAL A 16 -46.67 -32.77 13.27
CA VAL A 16 -45.68 -32.99 12.21
C VAL A 16 -46.09 -32.26 10.94
N VAL A 17 -47.36 -32.33 10.53
CA VAL A 17 -47.89 -31.61 9.37
C VAL A 17 -47.85 -30.09 9.57
N TYR A 18 -48.18 -29.58 10.76
CA TYR A 18 -48.03 -28.15 11.08
C TYR A 18 -46.57 -27.69 11.06
N CYS A 19 -45.64 -28.50 11.60
CA CYS A 19 -44.21 -28.22 11.50
C CYS A 19 -43.72 -28.25 10.04
N LEU A 20 -44.14 -29.22 9.23
CA LEU A 20 -43.78 -29.32 7.82
C LEU A 20 -44.34 -28.16 6.99
N CYS A 21 -45.59 -27.75 7.23
CA CYS A 21 -46.16 -26.55 6.61
C CYS A 21 -45.41 -25.29 7.03
N MET A 22 -45.07 -25.13 8.31
CA MET A 22 -44.29 -23.98 8.79
C MET A 22 -42.86 -23.98 8.21
N ILE A 23 -42.24 -25.14 8.06
CA ILE A 23 -40.92 -25.32 7.43
C ILE A 23 -40.98 -25.01 5.92
N LEU A 24 -42.03 -25.46 5.22
CA LEU A 24 -42.27 -25.14 3.81
C LEU A 24 -42.56 -23.65 3.59
N ASP A 25 -43.26 -22.99 4.52
CA ASP A 25 -43.51 -21.55 4.46
C ASP A 25 -42.24 -20.72 4.74
N ILE A 26 -41.36 -21.23 5.62
CA ILE A 26 -40.04 -20.65 5.89
C ILE A 26 -39.08 -20.86 4.71
N LEU A 27 -39.12 -22.03 4.05
CA LEU A 27 -38.34 -22.33 2.85
C LEU A 27 -38.84 -21.57 1.60
N SER A 28 -40.16 -21.39 1.49
CA SER A 28 -40.77 -20.59 0.41
C SER A 28 -40.47 -19.09 0.57
N LYS A 29 -40.39 -18.58 1.81
CA LYS A 29 -39.98 -17.19 2.10
C LYS A 29 -38.47 -16.96 2.13
N SER A 30 -37.65 -18.02 2.18
CA SER A 30 -36.21 -17.88 1.95
C SER A 30 -35.95 -17.74 0.46
N LYS A 31 -35.85 -16.50 -0.03
CA LYS A 31 -35.18 -16.21 -1.31
C LYS A 31 -33.85 -16.99 -1.33
N PRO A 32 -33.49 -17.64 -2.44
CA PRO A 32 -32.22 -18.36 -2.53
C PRO A 32 -31.08 -17.37 -2.24
N PHE A 33 -30.41 -17.57 -1.12
CA PHE A 33 -29.25 -16.77 -0.73
C PHE A 33 -28.08 -17.21 -1.60
N ALA A 34 -27.63 -16.28 -2.45
CA ALA A 34 -26.60 -16.47 -3.45
C ALA A 34 -25.30 -17.01 -2.83
N PHE A 35 -24.94 -18.23 -3.20
CA PHE A 35 -23.56 -18.73 -3.10
C PHE A 35 -22.68 -18.17 -4.25
N SER A 36 -23.31 -17.50 -5.23
CA SER A 36 -22.66 -16.81 -6.36
C SER A 36 -21.76 -15.68 -5.89
N ASP A 37 -22.25 -14.80 -5.00
CA ASP A 37 -21.61 -13.52 -4.69
C ASP A 37 -20.18 -13.63 -4.13
N ASN A 38 -19.82 -14.76 -3.51
CA ASN A 38 -18.48 -14.96 -2.93
C ASN A 38 -17.48 -15.55 -3.94
N LEU A 39 -17.95 -16.42 -4.84
CA LEU A 39 -17.14 -16.89 -5.98
C LEU A 39 -16.99 -15.78 -7.03
N ASP A 40 -18.02 -14.96 -7.22
CA ASP A 40 -18.00 -13.80 -8.11
C ASP A 40 -17.06 -12.71 -7.60
N ALA A 41 -16.91 -12.55 -6.27
CA ALA A 41 -15.96 -11.61 -5.68
C ALA A 41 -14.49 -12.04 -5.89
N ASP A 42 -14.19 -13.32 -5.71
CA ASP A 42 -12.84 -13.87 -5.96
C ASP A 42 -12.50 -13.83 -7.46
N SER A 43 -13.45 -14.21 -8.31
CA SER A 43 -13.37 -14.08 -9.77
C SER A 43 -13.19 -12.62 -10.21
N ALA A 44 -13.91 -11.68 -9.61
CA ALA A 44 -13.77 -10.25 -9.93
C ALA A 44 -12.41 -9.70 -9.50
N LEU A 45 -11.87 -10.16 -8.37
CA LEU A 45 -10.54 -9.78 -7.91
C LEU A 45 -9.46 -10.33 -8.86
N GLU A 46 -9.58 -11.59 -9.28
CA GLU A 46 -8.65 -12.23 -10.22
C GLU A 46 -8.68 -11.57 -11.60
N ASN A 47 -9.88 -11.25 -12.11
CA ASN A 47 -10.04 -10.49 -13.35
C ASN A 47 -9.48 -9.07 -13.23
N SER A 48 -9.63 -8.41 -12.07
CA SER A 48 -9.05 -7.10 -11.81
C SER A 48 -7.52 -7.16 -11.75
N LEU A 49 -6.97 -8.20 -11.15
CA LEU A 49 -5.53 -8.43 -11.07
C LEU A 49 -4.95 -8.63 -12.47
N TYR A 50 -5.57 -9.50 -13.29
CA TYR A 50 -5.14 -9.74 -14.67
C TYR A 50 -5.22 -8.46 -15.53
N ALA A 51 -6.29 -7.66 -15.37
CA ALA A 51 -6.40 -6.37 -16.05
C ALA A 51 -5.30 -5.39 -15.63
N LYS A 52 -4.94 -5.34 -14.33
CA LYS A 52 -3.84 -4.53 -13.82
C LYS A 52 -2.49 -5.01 -14.34
N GLU A 53 -2.24 -6.31 -14.35
CA GLU A 53 -1.01 -6.90 -14.91
C GLU A 53 -0.86 -6.60 -16.41
N LYS A 54 -1.96 -6.69 -17.18
CA LYS A 54 -1.97 -6.29 -18.59
C LYS A 54 -1.60 -4.81 -18.75
N ILE A 55 -2.20 -3.91 -17.99
CA ILE A 55 -1.89 -2.47 -18.06
C ILE A 55 -0.41 -2.22 -17.69
N ILE A 56 0.11 -2.89 -16.66
CA ILE A 56 1.53 -2.78 -16.27
C ILE A 56 2.43 -3.25 -17.40
N SER A 57 2.11 -4.37 -18.05
CA SER A 57 2.89 -4.87 -19.18
C SER A 57 2.87 -3.91 -20.38
N GLU A 58 1.72 -3.31 -20.67
CA GLU A 58 1.52 -2.36 -21.76
C GLU A 58 2.30 -1.06 -21.50
N LEU A 59 2.24 -0.54 -20.25
CA LEU A 59 3.03 0.60 -19.81
C LEU A 59 4.54 0.32 -19.86
N ASN A 60 4.99 -0.88 -19.48
CA ASN A 60 6.41 -1.25 -19.56
C ASN A 60 6.92 -1.29 -21.01
N VAL A 61 6.10 -1.79 -21.94
CA VAL A 61 6.43 -1.78 -23.37
C VAL A 61 6.50 -0.35 -23.89
N GLU A 62 5.55 0.52 -23.50
CA GLU A 62 5.56 1.93 -23.89
C GLU A 62 6.75 2.68 -23.31
N LEU A 63 7.11 2.41 -22.05
CA LEU A 63 8.29 2.98 -21.39
C LEU A 63 9.57 2.57 -22.14
N HIS A 64 9.73 1.29 -22.46
CA HIS A 64 10.87 0.83 -23.27
C HIS A 64 10.91 1.47 -24.66
N LYS A 65 9.75 1.68 -25.28
CA LYS A 65 9.68 2.37 -26.58
C LYS A 65 10.14 3.83 -26.46
N LEU A 66 9.68 4.54 -25.43
CA LEU A 66 10.09 5.92 -25.16
C LEU A 66 11.57 6.01 -24.82
N GLU A 67 12.10 5.08 -24.02
CA GLU A 67 13.52 5.00 -23.69
C GLU A 67 14.38 4.80 -24.94
N ASN A 68 13.96 3.93 -25.86
CA ASN A 68 14.64 3.75 -27.14
C ASN A 68 14.57 5.01 -28.01
N THR A 69 13.42 5.68 -28.09
CA THR A 69 13.29 6.94 -28.84
C THR A 69 14.21 8.01 -28.27
N LEU A 70 14.22 8.18 -26.95
CA LEU A 70 15.07 9.17 -26.27
C LEU A 70 16.55 8.82 -26.43
N SER A 71 16.92 7.54 -26.39
CA SER A 71 18.28 7.07 -26.69
C SER A 71 18.69 7.40 -28.12
N ASN A 72 17.80 7.25 -29.10
CA ASN A 72 18.08 7.59 -30.49
C ASN A 72 18.24 9.11 -30.68
N GLU A 73 17.34 9.91 -30.11
CA GLU A 73 17.44 11.38 -30.13
C GLU A 73 18.73 11.87 -29.46
N ARG A 74 19.12 11.25 -28.34
CA ARG A 74 20.38 11.55 -27.64
C ARG A 74 21.58 11.28 -28.54
N GLU A 75 21.60 10.15 -29.26
CA GLU A 75 22.68 9.82 -30.18
C GLU A 75 22.73 10.78 -31.38
N GLU A 76 21.57 11.20 -31.90
CA GLU A 76 21.47 12.22 -32.94
C GLU A 76 22.06 13.56 -32.48
N HIS A 77 21.67 14.06 -31.30
CA HIS A 77 22.23 15.28 -30.74
C HIS A 77 23.74 15.19 -30.48
N ILE A 78 24.23 14.04 -30.02
CA ILE A 78 25.68 13.80 -29.87
C ILE A 78 26.37 13.93 -31.24
N ASN A 79 25.78 13.39 -32.30
CA ASN A 79 26.34 13.46 -33.65
C ASN A 79 26.29 14.89 -34.22
N GLU A 80 25.22 15.65 -33.96
CA GLU A 80 25.15 17.07 -34.31
C GLU A 80 26.21 17.90 -33.57
N ILE A 81 26.42 17.66 -32.28
CA ILE A 81 27.47 18.32 -31.48
C ILE A 81 28.86 17.99 -32.04
N LYS A 82 29.11 16.72 -32.41
CA LYS A 82 30.37 16.33 -33.07
C LYS A 82 30.58 17.08 -34.39
N LYS A 83 29.53 17.19 -35.21
CA LYS A 83 29.57 17.92 -36.49
C LYS A 83 29.83 19.42 -36.30
N LEU A 84 29.15 20.04 -35.33
CA LEU A 84 29.35 21.45 -35.00
C LEU A 84 30.77 21.71 -34.48
N ASN A 85 31.31 20.84 -33.65
CA ASN A 85 32.69 20.93 -33.19
C ASN A 85 33.70 20.83 -34.34
N PHE A 86 33.46 19.95 -35.30
CA PHE A 86 34.29 19.86 -36.50
C PHE A 86 34.29 21.17 -37.31
N LEU A 87 33.09 21.72 -37.58
CA LEU A 87 32.94 22.99 -38.29
C LEU A 87 33.55 24.18 -37.54
N LEU A 88 33.46 24.19 -36.21
CA LEU A 88 34.08 25.20 -35.36
C LEU A 88 35.61 25.14 -35.48
N ASN A 89 36.18 23.93 -35.43
CA ASN A 89 37.62 23.73 -35.56
C ASN A 89 38.12 24.18 -36.94
N GLU A 90 37.41 23.83 -38.01
CA GLU A 90 37.73 24.26 -39.39
C GLU A 90 37.70 25.80 -39.52
N LYS A 91 36.67 26.46 -38.97
CA LYS A 91 36.61 27.92 -38.95
C LYS A 91 37.73 28.55 -38.14
N SER A 92 38.10 27.96 -37.00
CA SER A 92 39.19 28.47 -36.16
C SER A 92 40.54 28.45 -36.90
N VAL A 93 40.83 27.38 -37.63
CA VAL A 93 42.03 27.24 -38.48
C VAL A 93 42.02 28.28 -39.60
N THR A 94 40.86 28.48 -40.24
CA THR A 94 40.70 29.47 -41.31
C THR A 94 40.92 30.90 -40.82
N ILE A 95 40.39 31.25 -39.64
CA ILE A 95 40.59 32.56 -39.02
C ILE A 95 42.07 32.76 -38.66
N SER A 96 42.72 31.76 -38.10
CA SER A 96 44.16 31.83 -37.79
C SER A 96 45.02 32.06 -39.05
N SER A 97 44.68 31.40 -40.15
CA SER A 97 45.36 31.60 -41.45
C SER A 97 45.14 33.02 -42.02
N LYS A 98 43.91 33.55 -41.94
CA LYS A 98 43.59 34.92 -42.35
C LYS A 98 44.31 35.97 -41.49
N ASN A 99 44.39 35.75 -40.18
CA ASN A 99 45.11 36.65 -39.29
C ASN A 99 46.62 36.64 -39.56
N PHE A 100 47.20 35.47 -39.86
CA PHE A 100 48.62 35.35 -40.24
C PHE A 100 48.93 36.06 -41.56
N THR A 101 48.07 35.92 -42.57
CA THR A 101 48.24 36.62 -43.86
C THR A 101 48.07 38.14 -43.72
N HIS A 102 47.09 38.59 -42.94
CA HIS A 102 46.89 40.01 -42.67
C HIS A 102 48.09 40.61 -41.91
N PHE A 103 48.61 39.91 -40.89
CA PHE A 103 49.81 40.32 -40.16
C PHE A 103 51.03 40.48 -41.08
N ASN A 104 51.25 39.56 -42.02
CA ASN A 104 52.32 39.65 -43.00
C ASN A 104 52.15 40.82 -43.99
N MET A 105 50.91 41.13 -44.40
CA MET A 105 50.64 42.31 -45.25
C MET A 105 50.93 43.61 -44.52
N VAL A 106 50.51 43.74 -43.25
CA VAL A 106 50.75 44.92 -42.42
C VAL A 106 52.26 45.09 -42.14
N SER A 107 52.97 43.99 -41.88
CA SER A 107 54.42 44.02 -41.67
C SER A 107 55.18 44.49 -42.92
N LYS A 108 54.73 44.09 -44.12
CA LYS A 108 55.32 44.50 -45.41
C LYS A 108 55.04 45.98 -45.75
N ALA A 109 53.94 46.55 -45.28
CA ALA A 109 53.59 47.96 -45.47
C ALA A 109 54.42 48.93 -44.59
N VAL A 110 55.00 48.43 -43.50
CA VAL A 110 55.79 49.25 -42.54
C VAL A 110 57.27 49.38 -42.94
N THR A 111 57.77 48.62 -43.92
CA THR A 111 59.22 48.54 -44.24
C THR A 111 59.64 48.90 -45.68
N GLY A 112 58.91 49.78 -46.39
CA GLY A 112 59.27 50.22 -47.75
C GLY A 112 60.03 51.57 -47.80
N PRO A 113 61.11 51.72 -48.58
CA PRO A 113 61.99 52.90 -48.57
C PRO A 113 61.45 54.06 -49.44
N GLY A 114 61.78 55.29 -49.03
CA GLY A 114 61.51 56.52 -49.78
C GLY A 114 62.57 56.86 -50.83
N VAL A 115 62.24 57.91 -51.62
CA VAL A 115 63.04 58.88 -52.42
C VAL A 115 62.13 59.32 -53.60
N GLU A 116 61.58 60.55 -53.60
CA GLU A 116 62.08 61.78 -54.27
C GLU A 116 62.17 61.65 -55.82
N SER A 117 61.78 62.58 -56.71
CA SER A 117 61.51 64.02 -56.63
C SER A 117 60.90 64.54 -57.98
N GLN A 118 60.13 65.63 -57.90
CA GLN A 118 59.94 66.76 -58.86
C GLN A 118 59.51 66.59 -60.35
N HIS A 119 58.37 67.22 -60.72
CA HIS A 119 58.30 68.34 -61.70
C HIS A 119 56.89 68.99 -61.84
N HIS A 120 56.86 70.30 -62.13
CA HIS A 120 55.71 71.25 -62.16
C HIS A 120 54.60 70.98 -63.21
N PRO A 121 53.35 71.48 -63.04
CA PRO A 121 52.24 71.21 -63.98
C PRO A 121 51.89 72.38 -64.92
N SER A 122 51.76 72.06 -66.21
CA SER A 122 51.09 72.87 -67.24
C SER A 122 49.55 72.70 -67.18
N PRO A 123 48.73 73.59 -67.75
CA PRO A 123 47.27 73.68 -67.52
C PRO A 123 46.44 72.43 -67.89
N LYS A 124 47.01 71.46 -68.62
CA LYS A 124 46.38 70.16 -68.89
C LYS A 124 46.39 69.21 -67.69
N ARG A 125 47.28 69.41 -66.72
CA ARG A 125 47.35 68.60 -65.49
C ARG A 125 46.21 68.89 -64.53
N ILE A 126 45.65 70.10 -64.49
CA ILE A 126 44.57 70.44 -63.55
C ILE A 126 43.26 69.72 -63.92
N SER A 127 42.98 69.51 -65.21
CA SER A 127 41.84 68.72 -65.67
C SER A 127 42.00 67.23 -65.36
N THR A 128 43.21 66.67 -65.56
CA THR A 128 43.48 65.27 -65.18
C THR A 128 43.58 65.09 -63.67
N TYR A 129 44.06 66.08 -62.91
CA TYR A 129 44.04 66.04 -61.45
C TYR A 129 42.62 66.17 -60.90
N LEU A 130 41.79 67.07 -61.42
CA LEU A 130 40.38 67.16 -61.02
C LEU A 130 39.59 65.91 -61.45
N GLY A 131 39.92 65.31 -62.59
CA GLY A 131 39.38 64.01 -63.01
C GLY A 131 39.81 62.88 -62.07
N HIS A 132 41.11 62.75 -61.80
CA HIS A 132 41.63 61.75 -60.85
C HIS A 132 41.17 61.98 -59.40
N GLU A 133 40.98 63.22 -58.96
CA GLU A 133 40.43 63.57 -57.65
C GLU A 133 38.97 63.17 -57.57
N LYS A 134 38.20 63.40 -58.65
CA LYS A 134 36.80 63.02 -58.75
C LYS A 134 36.64 61.50 -58.83
N ASP A 135 37.47 60.83 -59.61
CA ASP A 135 37.52 59.37 -59.73
C ASP A 135 37.97 58.74 -58.40
N ASN A 136 38.97 59.32 -57.70
CA ASN A 136 39.37 58.86 -56.37
C ASN A 136 38.28 59.10 -55.32
N GLN A 137 37.58 60.24 -55.39
CA GLN A 137 36.43 60.51 -54.52
C GLN A 137 35.26 59.58 -54.83
N GLU A 138 35.06 59.20 -56.10
CA GLU A 138 34.02 58.27 -56.53
C GLU A 138 34.34 56.84 -56.13
N VAL A 139 35.60 56.41 -56.24
CA VAL A 139 36.10 55.14 -55.69
C VAL A 139 36.00 55.11 -54.18
N ALA A 140 36.41 56.19 -53.49
CA ALA A 140 36.28 56.29 -52.05
C ALA A 140 34.80 56.30 -51.61
N LEU A 141 33.90 56.92 -52.38
CA LEU A 141 32.45 56.91 -52.13
C LEU A 141 31.85 55.53 -52.37
N GLU A 142 32.25 54.82 -53.42
CA GLU A 142 31.86 53.43 -53.69
C GLU A 142 32.35 52.51 -52.57
N GLU A 143 33.59 52.67 -52.11
CA GLU A 143 34.16 51.93 -50.99
C GLU A 143 33.42 52.23 -49.68
N LEU A 144 33.15 53.50 -49.38
CA LEU A 144 32.38 53.91 -48.20
C LEU A 144 30.94 53.37 -48.26
N LYS A 145 30.33 53.33 -49.45
CA LYS A 145 28.97 52.82 -49.67
C LYS A 145 28.92 51.30 -49.52
N LYS A 146 29.94 50.60 -49.98
CA LYS A 146 30.12 49.15 -49.78
C LYS A 146 30.38 48.82 -48.31
N GLU A 147 31.13 49.66 -47.61
CA GLU A 147 31.32 49.56 -46.17
C GLU A 147 30.04 49.89 -45.38
N LEU A 148 29.22 50.83 -45.86
CA LEU A 148 27.90 51.12 -45.28
C LEU A 148 26.91 49.96 -45.48
N GLN A 149 26.96 49.28 -46.64
CA GLN A 149 26.12 48.11 -46.93
C GLN A 149 26.54 46.85 -46.18
N THR A 150 27.81 46.73 -45.80
CA THR A 150 28.31 45.61 -44.98
C THR A 150 28.09 45.82 -43.48
N ARG A 151 27.72 47.03 -43.04
CA ARG A 151 27.32 47.27 -41.65
C ARG A 151 25.99 46.56 -41.35
N PRO A 152 25.86 45.89 -40.20
CA PRO A 152 24.62 45.23 -39.80
C PRO A 152 23.48 46.25 -39.80
N THR A 153 22.41 45.95 -40.54
CA THR A 153 21.22 46.80 -40.62
C THR A 153 20.66 47.04 -39.21
N THR A 154 20.21 48.26 -38.91
CA THR A 154 19.65 48.62 -37.60
C THR A 154 18.59 47.64 -37.10
N LYS A 155 17.75 47.14 -38.01
CA LYS A 155 16.77 46.07 -37.73
C LYS A 155 17.38 44.76 -37.24
N LEU A 156 18.52 44.35 -37.79
CA LEU A 156 19.23 43.14 -37.35
C LEU A 156 19.87 43.35 -35.98
N ILE A 157 20.42 44.54 -35.71
CA ILE A 157 20.95 44.90 -34.40
C ILE A 157 19.82 44.89 -33.36
N ASP A 158 18.66 45.45 -33.68
CA ASP A 158 17.50 45.45 -32.79
C ASP A 158 16.96 44.03 -32.55
N ASP A 159 16.89 43.19 -33.59
CA ASP A 159 16.52 41.77 -33.46
C ASP A 159 17.53 40.98 -32.61
N LEU A 160 18.83 41.20 -32.80
CA LEU A 160 19.87 40.59 -31.97
C LEU A 160 19.78 41.08 -30.52
N ARG A 161 19.50 42.35 -30.30
CA ARG A 161 19.32 42.92 -28.96
C ARG A 161 18.10 42.35 -28.25
N LYS A 162 17.00 42.13 -28.98
CA LYS A 162 15.79 41.44 -28.50
C LYS A 162 16.08 39.98 -28.18
N LYS A 163 16.76 39.24 -29.07
CA LYS A 163 17.19 37.85 -28.83
C LYS A 163 18.08 37.71 -27.60
N VAL A 164 19.02 38.64 -27.41
CA VAL A 164 19.88 38.68 -26.22
C VAL A 164 19.07 38.96 -24.95
N LYS A 165 18.11 39.91 -24.97
CA LYS A 165 17.22 40.16 -23.83
C LYS A 165 16.36 38.95 -23.47
N ILE A 166 15.79 38.25 -24.45
CA ILE A 166 15.01 37.03 -24.24
C ILE A 166 15.90 35.92 -23.64
N LEU A 167 17.09 35.70 -24.19
CA LEU A 167 18.07 34.74 -23.66
C LEU A 167 18.50 35.09 -22.24
N GLN A 168 18.65 36.38 -21.92
CA GLN A 168 18.99 36.83 -20.59
C GLN A 168 17.84 36.59 -19.60
N ALA A 169 16.60 36.80 -20.02
CA ALA A 169 15.42 36.50 -19.19
C ALA A 169 15.24 34.99 -18.95
N VAL A 170 15.36 34.18 -20.00
CA VAL A 170 15.27 32.70 -19.93
C VAL A 170 16.46 32.10 -19.16
N GLY A 171 17.64 32.70 -19.29
CA GLY A 171 18.87 32.20 -18.67
C GLY A 171 19.07 32.65 -17.22
N TYR A 172 18.52 33.78 -16.79
CA TYR A 172 18.79 34.36 -15.46
C TYR A 172 17.57 34.55 -14.56
N ASN A 173 16.34 34.24 -15.01
CA ASN A 173 15.12 34.21 -14.18
C ASN A 173 14.95 35.45 -13.25
N SER A 174 15.39 36.61 -13.71
CA SER A 174 15.32 37.86 -12.96
C SER A 174 15.27 39.03 -13.93
N ILE A 175 14.06 39.54 -14.19
CA ILE A 175 13.82 40.95 -14.49
C ILE A 175 12.33 41.24 -14.31
N GLU A 176 12.07 42.38 -13.66
CA GLU A 176 10.77 42.93 -13.28
C GLU A 176 9.80 43.01 -14.47
N ALA A 177 8.54 42.65 -14.22
CA ALA A 177 7.50 42.41 -15.23
C ALA A 177 7.14 43.62 -16.10
N GLU A 178 7.62 44.83 -15.76
CA GLU A 178 7.21 46.09 -16.39
C GLU A 178 7.95 46.41 -17.71
N ASP A 179 9.11 45.81 -17.97
CA ASP A 179 9.87 45.99 -19.21
C ASP A 179 9.52 44.95 -20.31
N TRP A 180 8.62 44.01 -19.99
CA TRP A 180 8.23 42.88 -20.84
C TRP A 180 7.21 43.23 -21.93
N GLU A 181 6.29 44.16 -21.68
CA GLU A 181 5.24 44.50 -22.66
C GLU A 181 5.76 45.30 -23.86
N VAL A 182 6.86 46.05 -23.70
CA VAL A 182 7.41 46.92 -24.74
C VAL A 182 8.28 46.16 -25.76
N ALA A 183 8.87 45.03 -25.36
CA ALA A 183 9.71 44.23 -26.25
C ALA A 183 8.92 43.26 -27.16
N THR A 184 7.68 42.94 -26.80
CA THR A 184 6.89 41.79 -27.30
C THR A 184 5.77 42.16 -28.27
N SER A 185 5.67 43.41 -28.72
CA SER A 185 4.60 43.91 -29.59
C SER A 185 4.60 43.36 -31.04
N GLY A 186 5.35 42.29 -31.33
CA GLY A 186 5.31 41.57 -32.61
C GLY A 186 4.40 40.34 -32.51
N GLN A 187 3.30 40.33 -33.25
CA GLN A 187 2.23 39.33 -33.16
C GLN A 187 2.68 37.86 -33.31
N GLU A 188 3.73 37.60 -34.10
CA GLU A 188 4.32 36.26 -34.26
C GLU A 188 5.33 35.91 -33.16
N MET A 189 6.00 36.92 -32.61
CA MET A 189 7.01 36.78 -31.55
C MET A 189 6.33 36.45 -30.21
N SER A 190 5.22 37.14 -29.91
CA SER A 190 4.39 36.88 -28.71
C SER A 190 3.86 35.44 -28.65
N LYS A 191 3.51 34.84 -29.80
CA LYS A 191 3.04 33.45 -29.86
C LYS A 191 4.14 32.44 -29.57
N LEU A 192 5.35 32.66 -30.09
CA LEU A 192 6.50 31.79 -29.86
C LEU A 192 6.98 31.90 -28.41
N GLU A 193 6.95 33.11 -27.85
CA GLU A 193 7.31 33.38 -26.45
C GLU A 193 6.34 32.72 -25.47
N SER A 194 5.03 32.82 -25.72
CA SER A 194 4.02 32.13 -24.93
C SER A 194 4.22 30.61 -24.94
N LEU A 195 4.51 30.03 -26.11
CA LEU A 195 4.78 28.60 -26.23
C LEU A 195 6.08 28.18 -25.51
N LEU A 196 7.11 29.02 -25.55
CA LEU A 196 8.37 28.77 -24.84
C LEU A 196 8.20 28.85 -23.32
N LEU A 197 7.44 29.83 -22.82
CA LEU A 197 7.13 29.95 -21.40
C LEU A 197 6.29 28.77 -20.90
N ASP A 198 5.30 28.34 -21.67
CA ASP A 198 4.46 27.18 -21.32
C ASP A 198 5.27 25.89 -21.29
N LYS A 199 6.14 25.67 -22.30
CA LYS A 199 7.08 24.53 -22.30
C LYS A 199 8.07 24.60 -21.15
N ASN A 200 8.61 25.78 -20.83
CA ASN A 200 9.54 25.94 -19.72
C ASN A 200 8.86 25.61 -18.38
N ARG A 201 7.67 26.16 -18.12
CA ARG A 201 6.86 25.81 -16.93
C ARG A 201 6.53 24.33 -16.85
N LYS A 202 6.21 23.70 -17.98
CA LYS A 202 5.94 22.25 -18.03
C LYS A 202 7.18 21.43 -17.69
N VAL A 203 8.33 21.77 -18.28
CA VAL A 203 9.61 21.11 -17.98
C VAL A 203 10.02 21.33 -16.53
N GLU A 204 9.81 22.53 -15.98
CA GLU A 204 10.04 22.81 -14.56
C GLU A 204 9.12 21.96 -13.68
N HIS A 205 7.84 21.83 -14.01
CA HIS A 205 6.90 20.98 -13.28
C HIS A 205 7.32 19.50 -13.32
N GLU A 206 7.64 18.97 -14.50
CA GLU A 206 8.15 17.60 -14.68
C GLU A 206 9.44 17.39 -13.88
N LEU A 207 10.35 18.37 -13.86
CA LEU A 207 11.58 18.32 -13.09
C LEU A 207 11.31 18.33 -11.57
N THR A 208 10.34 19.10 -11.09
CA THR A 208 9.93 19.05 -9.68
C THR A 208 9.28 17.72 -9.32
N GLN A 209 8.43 17.17 -10.20
CA GLN A 209 7.78 15.88 -9.99
C GLN A 209 8.80 14.75 -9.94
N LEU A 210 9.76 14.72 -10.87
CA LEU A 210 10.85 13.75 -10.89
C LEU A 210 11.74 13.87 -9.63
N LYS A 211 12.01 15.10 -9.15
CA LYS A 211 12.75 15.31 -7.89
C LYS A 211 12.01 14.73 -6.68
N VAL A 212 10.69 14.92 -6.60
CA VAL A 212 9.87 14.35 -5.51
C VAL A 212 9.82 12.83 -5.60
N GLN A 213 9.66 12.27 -6.80
CA GLN A 213 9.70 10.82 -6.99
C GLN A 213 11.08 10.24 -6.62
N LEU A 214 12.16 10.96 -6.93
CA LEU A 214 13.51 10.54 -6.56
C LEU A 214 13.71 10.56 -5.04
N SER A 215 13.20 11.57 -4.33
CA SER A 215 13.29 11.60 -2.87
C SER A 215 12.45 10.50 -2.21
N GLU A 216 11.26 10.20 -2.73
CA GLU A 216 10.41 9.10 -2.27
C GLU A 216 11.06 7.73 -2.53
N ARG A 217 11.61 7.51 -3.73
CA ARG A 217 12.34 6.27 -4.05
C ARG A 217 13.57 6.10 -3.17
N THR A 218 14.27 7.20 -2.86
CA THR A 218 15.45 7.19 -1.99
C THR A 218 15.08 6.85 -0.55
N SER A 219 13.99 7.41 -0.01
CA SER A 219 13.54 7.09 1.36
C SER A 219 13.05 5.64 1.49
N LEU A 220 12.41 5.10 0.45
CA LEU A 220 12.04 3.69 0.39
C LEU A 220 13.26 2.77 0.32
N LEU A 221 14.28 3.15 -0.45
CA LEU A 221 15.57 2.44 -0.51
C LEU A 221 16.22 2.40 0.87
N GLU A 222 16.33 3.54 1.55
CA GLU A 222 16.92 3.65 2.89
C GLU A 222 16.15 2.79 3.92
N SER A 223 14.82 2.79 3.85
CA SER A 223 13.97 1.93 4.70
C SER A 223 14.19 0.44 4.43
N ALA A 224 14.36 0.05 3.17
CA ALA A 224 14.64 -1.33 2.79
C ALA A 224 16.04 -1.76 3.22
N GLU A 225 17.05 -0.92 3.03
CA GLU A 225 18.42 -1.15 3.49
C GLU A 225 18.48 -1.29 5.02
N ALA A 226 17.76 -0.46 5.77
CA ALA A 226 17.65 -0.59 7.23
C ALA A 226 17.06 -1.95 7.65
N LYS A 227 16.02 -2.43 6.95
CA LYS A 227 15.44 -3.77 7.20
C LYS A 227 16.41 -4.90 6.86
N VAL A 228 17.21 -4.76 5.79
CA VAL A 228 18.24 -5.75 5.45
C VAL A 228 19.26 -5.83 6.57
N VAL A 229 19.76 -4.70 7.07
CA VAL A 229 20.71 -4.67 8.19
C VAL A 229 20.12 -5.31 9.45
N GLU A 230 18.85 -5.02 9.79
CA GLU A 230 18.17 -5.63 10.92
C GLU A 230 18.04 -7.16 10.78
N LEU A 231 17.63 -7.64 9.60
CA LEU A 231 17.51 -9.07 9.33
C LEU A 231 18.87 -9.77 9.33
N THR A 232 19.91 -9.13 8.78
CA THR A 232 21.29 -9.65 8.85
C THR A 232 21.78 -9.72 10.30
N ALA A 233 21.46 -8.75 11.15
CA ALA A 233 21.78 -8.81 12.58
C ALA A 233 21.07 -10.00 13.26
N LYS A 234 19.76 -10.19 12.99
CA LYS A 234 19.00 -11.34 13.50
C LYS A 234 19.56 -12.68 13.05
N VAL A 235 19.99 -12.80 11.79
CA VAL A 235 20.65 -14.02 11.28
C VAL A 235 21.96 -14.28 12.00
N ASN A 236 22.79 -13.26 12.20
CA ASN A 236 24.06 -13.40 12.94
C ASN A 236 23.85 -13.83 14.39
N ASP A 237 22.85 -13.28 15.08
CA ASP A 237 22.51 -13.67 16.44
C ASP A 237 22.00 -15.12 16.52
N GLN A 238 21.17 -15.53 15.56
CA GLN A 238 20.73 -16.92 15.43
C GLN A 238 21.90 -17.86 15.17
N GLN A 239 22.83 -17.49 14.29
CA GLN A 239 24.02 -18.30 13.98
C GLN A 239 24.93 -18.43 15.20
N ARG A 240 25.11 -17.36 15.99
CA ARG A 240 25.84 -17.41 17.28
C ARG A 240 25.15 -18.32 18.29
N LEU A 241 23.81 -18.29 18.35
CA LEU A 241 23.06 -19.16 19.24
C LEU A 241 23.19 -20.63 18.82
N ILE A 242 23.11 -20.92 17.52
CA ILE A 242 23.31 -22.26 16.98
C ILE A 242 24.71 -22.76 17.32
N GLN A 243 25.75 -21.96 17.07
CA GLN A 243 27.13 -22.33 17.42
C GLN A 243 27.28 -22.66 18.91
N LYS A 244 26.66 -21.88 19.80
CA LYS A 244 26.68 -22.18 21.25
C LYS A 244 25.98 -23.50 21.57
N LEU A 245 24.82 -23.76 20.95
CA LEU A 245 24.09 -25.01 21.14
C LEU A 245 24.88 -26.21 20.59
N GLU A 246 25.56 -26.05 19.46
CA GLU A 246 26.46 -27.06 18.90
C GLU A 246 27.64 -27.35 19.83
N ASP A 247 28.30 -26.31 20.35
CA ASP A 247 29.38 -26.45 21.33
C ASP A 247 28.91 -27.15 22.62
N ASP A 248 27.70 -26.82 23.09
CA ASP A 248 27.10 -27.43 24.28
C ASP A 248 26.73 -28.90 24.05
N ILE A 249 26.20 -29.24 22.87
CA ILE A 249 25.93 -30.63 22.47
C ILE A 249 27.25 -31.40 22.36
N LEU A 250 28.28 -30.81 21.74
CA LEU A 250 29.59 -31.44 21.57
C LEU A 250 30.24 -31.74 22.93
N LYS A 251 30.19 -30.81 23.87
CA LYS A 251 30.64 -31.02 25.26
C LYS A 251 29.83 -32.10 25.97
N GLY A 252 28.51 -32.16 25.75
CA GLY A 252 27.64 -33.19 26.30
C GLY A 252 27.91 -34.59 25.76
N TYR A 253 28.26 -34.72 24.48
CA TYR A 253 28.56 -36.01 23.84
C TYR A 253 29.96 -36.54 24.16
N SER A 254 30.96 -35.67 24.29
CA SER A 254 32.33 -36.09 24.64
C SER A 254 32.42 -36.81 26.00
N SER A 255 31.42 -36.62 26.88
CA SER A 255 31.33 -37.34 28.16
C SER A 255 30.69 -38.73 28.06
N LYS A 256 30.01 -39.07 26.95
CA LYS A 256 29.22 -40.31 26.80
C LYS A 256 29.95 -41.43 26.05
N ASP A 257 31.00 -41.13 25.28
CA ASP A 257 31.73 -42.12 24.48
C ASP A 257 32.55 -43.15 25.30
N ARG A 258 32.61 -43.03 26.63
CA ARG A 258 33.19 -44.08 27.49
C ARG A 258 32.20 -45.12 28.03
N LYS A 259 30.90 -45.01 27.74
CA LYS A 259 29.87 -45.90 28.31
C LYS A 259 28.90 -46.44 27.25
N GLY A 260 29.45 -46.96 26.16
CA GLY A 260 28.73 -47.59 25.05
C GLY A 260 28.55 -49.10 25.16
N THR A 261 28.30 -49.64 26.36
CA THR A 261 27.96 -51.07 26.51
C THR A 261 27.08 -51.24 27.73
N ARG A 262 25.89 -51.84 27.55
CA ARG A 262 24.84 -52.14 28.56
C ARG A 262 23.74 -51.09 28.69
N PHE A 263 22.77 -51.18 27.78
CA PHE A 263 21.40 -50.77 28.09
C PHE A 263 20.44 -51.67 27.30
N ASP A 264 20.26 -52.88 27.81
CA ASP A 264 19.14 -53.76 27.48
C ASP A 264 18.78 -54.42 28.82
N ASP A 265 17.70 -53.94 29.44
CA ASP A 265 16.87 -54.58 30.47
C ASP A 265 16.06 -53.49 31.18
N TRP A 266 14.81 -53.30 30.75
CA TRP A 266 13.83 -52.43 31.42
C TRP A 266 12.55 -53.24 31.58
N ASP A 267 12.58 -54.18 32.52
CA ASP A 267 11.41 -54.97 32.92
C ASP A 267 11.21 -54.91 34.46
N LEU A 268 10.04 -54.37 34.84
CA LEU A 268 9.24 -54.60 36.04
C LEU A 268 9.90 -54.66 37.45
N SER A 269 9.54 -53.73 38.35
CA SER A 269 8.61 -54.00 39.46
C SER A 269 8.57 -52.90 40.53
N GLU A 270 7.38 -52.34 40.70
CA GLU A 270 6.92 -51.54 41.84
C GLU A 270 6.35 -52.50 42.90
N SER A 271 6.99 -52.67 44.06
CA SER A 271 6.36 -52.78 45.40
C SER A 271 7.37 -53.19 46.48
N GLY A 272 7.25 -52.58 47.67
CA GLY A 272 7.46 -53.30 48.94
C GLY A 272 8.75 -53.06 49.74
N ALA A 273 8.73 -52.01 50.57
CA ALA A 273 9.07 -52.00 52.01
C ALA A 273 10.49 -52.40 52.54
N THR A 274 11.18 -51.37 53.06
CA THR A 274 11.79 -51.23 54.42
C THR A 274 12.93 -52.15 54.89
N GLU A 275 14.16 -51.61 54.99
CA GLU A 275 14.93 -51.26 56.23
C GLU A 275 16.40 -50.93 55.85
N PRO A 276 17.13 -50.12 56.65
CA PRO A 276 18.40 -49.52 56.28
C PRO A 276 19.60 -50.38 56.72
N SER A 277 20.60 -50.50 55.85
CA SER A 277 21.93 -50.99 56.24
C SER A 277 22.99 -50.13 55.57
N GLU A 278 23.83 -49.55 56.42
CA GLU A 278 25.00 -48.73 56.08
C GLU A 278 26.10 -49.57 55.40
N ASN A 279 26.97 -48.85 54.67
CA ASN A 279 28.23 -49.26 54.04
C ASN A 279 28.16 -49.78 52.59
N GLU A 280 28.17 -48.83 51.64
CA GLU A 280 28.97 -48.92 50.40
C GLU A 280 29.21 -47.51 49.81
N GLU A 281 29.91 -46.66 50.55
CA GLU A 281 30.61 -45.50 49.99
C GLU A 281 31.80 -45.99 49.15
N GLN A 282 31.59 -46.27 47.86
CA GLN A 282 32.56 -46.08 46.76
C GLN A 282 32.07 -46.70 45.45
N ARG A 283 30.89 -46.27 44.99
CA ARG A 283 30.55 -46.31 43.55
C ARG A 283 29.39 -45.41 43.09
N HIS A 284 28.81 -44.62 44.00
CA HIS A 284 27.60 -43.83 43.72
C HIS A 284 27.86 -42.37 43.27
N VAL A 285 29.08 -41.84 43.48
CA VAL A 285 29.40 -40.42 43.23
C VAL A 285 29.27 -40.03 41.75
N SER A 286 29.53 -40.96 40.81
CA SER A 286 29.42 -40.67 39.37
C SER A 286 27.97 -40.62 38.87
N SER A 287 27.07 -41.42 39.45
CA SER A 287 25.65 -41.46 39.03
C SER A 287 24.91 -40.21 39.47
N ASP A 288 25.17 -39.71 40.68
CA ASP A 288 24.55 -38.48 41.19
C ASP A 288 25.05 -37.23 40.45
N GLN A 289 26.31 -37.24 39.97
CA GLN A 289 26.84 -36.19 39.11
C GLN A 289 26.19 -36.17 37.72
N ASP A 290 25.91 -37.34 37.14
CA ASP A 290 25.19 -37.48 35.87
C ASP A 290 23.71 -37.08 36.00
N GLN A 291 23.05 -37.44 37.10
CA GLN A 291 21.68 -36.98 37.40
C GLN A 291 21.64 -35.46 37.66
N SER A 292 22.61 -34.91 38.38
CA SER A 292 22.76 -33.46 38.56
C SER A 292 23.00 -32.74 37.23
N SER A 293 23.80 -33.33 36.33
CA SER A 293 24.05 -32.82 34.98
C SER A 293 22.79 -32.85 34.12
N MET A 294 22.04 -33.96 34.13
CA MET A 294 20.77 -34.09 33.42
C MET A 294 19.71 -33.11 33.94
N LEU A 295 19.61 -32.93 35.26
CA LEU A 295 18.72 -31.95 35.87
C LEU A 295 19.12 -30.52 35.49
N LYS A 296 20.42 -30.20 35.38
CA LYS A 296 20.89 -28.90 34.87
C LYS A 296 20.51 -28.69 33.41
N VAL A 297 20.61 -29.71 32.56
CA VAL A 297 20.17 -29.64 31.16
C VAL A 297 18.66 -29.40 31.07
N ILE A 298 17.85 -30.10 31.86
CA ILE A 298 16.40 -29.91 31.94
C ILE A 298 16.06 -28.50 32.46
N CYS A 299 16.78 -28.01 33.48
CA CYS A 299 16.62 -26.66 33.99
C CYS A 299 16.94 -25.62 32.91
N ASN A 300 18.04 -25.77 32.18
CA ASN A 300 18.41 -24.86 31.08
C ASN A 300 17.40 -24.89 29.93
N GLN A 301 16.90 -26.08 29.55
CA GLN A 301 15.85 -26.21 28.55
C GLN A 301 14.56 -25.54 28.99
N ARG A 302 14.11 -25.80 30.23
CA ARG A 302 12.95 -25.14 30.83
C ARG A 302 13.12 -23.63 30.86
N ASP A 303 14.29 -23.13 31.23
CA ASP A 303 14.56 -21.70 31.35
C ASP A 303 14.62 -21.04 29.97
N ARG A 304 15.09 -21.75 28.94
CA ARG A 304 15.00 -21.31 27.53
C ARG A 304 13.56 -21.24 27.04
N PHE A 305 12.74 -22.26 27.33
CA PHE A 305 11.31 -22.22 27.00
C PHE A 305 10.59 -21.09 27.76
N ARG A 306 10.93 -20.89 29.04
CA ARG A 306 10.38 -19.80 29.85
C ARG A 306 10.80 -18.42 29.34
N THR A 307 12.01 -18.30 28.79
CA THR A 307 12.49 -17.05 28.19
C THR A 307 11.77 -16.78 26.88
N ARG A 308 11.66 -17.76 25.98
CA ARG A 308 10.90 -17.63 24.73
C ARG A 308 9.42 -17.34 24.99
N LEU A 309 8.83 -17.94 26.01
CA LEU A 309 7.45 -17.65 26.43
C LEU A 309 7.31 -16.18 26.86
N ARG A 310 8.22 -15.67 27.70
CA ARG A 310 8.22 -14.26 28.13
C ARG A 310 8.42 -13.30 26.96
N GLU A 311 9.32 -13.62 26.03
CA GLU A 311 9.54 -12.82 24.81
C GLU A 311 8.27 -12.76 23.96
N THR A 312 7.63 -13.90 23.68
CA THR A 312 6.37 -13.94 22.94
C THR A 312 5.22 -13.24 23.68
N GLU A 313 5.13 -13.37 25.00
CA GLU A 313 4.16 -12.65 25.82
C GLU A 313 4.38 -11.13 25.77
N GLU A 314 5.63 -10.67 25.78
CA GLU A 314 5.99 -9.27 25.66
C GLU A 314 5.73 -8.72 24.25
N GLU A 315 6.02 -9.50 23.20
CA GLU A 315 5.63 -9.17 21.82
C GLU A 315 4.10 -9.04 21.69
N ILE A 316 3.33 -9.94 22.30
CA ILE A 316 1.87 -9.85 22.36
C ILE A 316 1.44 -8.59 23.11
N ARG A 317 2.10 -8.23 24.21
CA ARG A 317 1.81 -7.00 24.96
C ARG A 317 2.06 -5.75 24.11
N GLN A 318 3.18 -5.70 23.40
CA GLN A 318 3.54 -4.59 22.51
C GLN A 318 2.60 -4.49 21.30
N LEU A 319 2.21 -5.62 20.70
CA LEU A 319 1.24 -5.62 19.60
C LEU A 319 -0.13 -5.14 20.08
N LYS A 320 -0.59 -5.56 21.26
CA LYS A 320 -1.84 -5.06 21.86
C LYS A 320 -1.77 -3.55 22.14
N GLU A 321 -0.64 -3.06 22.63
CA GLU A 321 -0.42 -1.63 22.86
C GLU A 321 -0.46 -0.83 21.55
N LYS A 322 0.21 -1.31 20.49
CA LYS A 322 0.17 -0.72 19.13
C LYS A 322 -1.23 -0.75 18.53
N ILE A 323 -1.99 -1.83 18.71
CA ILE A 323 -3.40 -1.89 18.27
C ILE A 323 -4.22 -0.84 19.03
N GLY A 324 -3.99 -0.68 20.34
CA GLY A 324 -4.64 0.34 21.16
C GLY A 324 -4.34 1.76 20.68
N SER A 325 -3.06 2.07 20.43
CA SER A 325 -2.64 3.39 19.95
C SER A 325 -3.21 3.70 18.55
N LEU A 326 -3.12 2.74 17.62
CA LEU A 326 -3.67 2.89 16.26
C LEU A 326 -5.19 3.04 16.27
N THR A 327 -5.90 2.32 17.15
CA THR A 327 -7.35 2.46 17.31
C THR A 327 -7.70 3.86 17.81
N SER A 328 -6.97 4.37 18.81
CA SER A 328 -7.19 5.73 19.33
C SER A 328 -6.90 6.81 18.29
N GLU A 329 -5.85 6.65 17.47
CA GLU A 329 -5.52 7.57 16.39
C GLU A 329 -6.56 7.54 15.27
N LEU A 330 -7.05 6.36 14.92
CA LEU A 330 -8.12 6.17 13.96
C LEU A 330 -9.43 6.80 14.43
N ASP A 331 -9.78 6.65 15.71
CA ASP A 331 -10.98 7.29 16.28
C ASP A 331 -10.83 8.82 16.37
N LYS A 332 -9.63 9.32 16.71
CA LYS A 332 -9.32 10.76 16.68
C LYS A 332 -9.46 11.32 15.26
N THR A 333 -8.87 10.64 14.27
CA THR A 333 -8.93 11.04 12.86
C THR A 333 -10.36 11.01 12.33
N LYS A 334 -11.16 9.98 12.68
CA LYS A 334 -12.59 9.94 12.35
C LYS A 334 -13.35 11.12 12.94
N ALA A 335 -13.10 11.47 14.21
CA ALA A 335 -13.75 12.61 14.85
C ALA A 335 -13.37 13.93 14.19
N ASP A 336 -12.09 14.09 13.83
CA ASP A 336 -11.61 15.30 13.14
C ASP A 336 -12.15 15.38 11.70
N ASN A 337 -12.28 14.26 10.99
CA ASN A 337 -12.93 14.19 9.68
C ASN A 337 -14.41 14.60 9.73
N VAL A 338 -15.16 14.16 10.75
CA VAL A 338 -16.57 14.57 10.93
C VAL A 338 -16.67 16.07 11.24
N LYS A 339 -15.76 16.63 12.06
CA LYS A 339 -15.70 18.08 12.31
C LYS A 339 -15.35 18.87 11.04
N LEU A 340 -14.43 18.35 10.22
CA LEU A 340 -14.04 18.97 8.96
C LEU A 340 -15.21 18.98 7.97
N TYR A 341 -15.95 17.87 7.87
CA TYR A 341 -17.19 17.80 7.10
C TYR A 341 -18.19 18.87 7.56
N GLY A 342 -18.38 19.03 8.88
CA GLY A 342 -19.22 20.10 9.44
C GLY A 342 -18.76 21.51 9.07
N LYS A 343 -17.45 21.78 9.09
CA LYS A 343 -16.88 23.07 8.66
C LYS A 343 -17.09 23.34 7.17
N ILE A 344 -16.84 22.34 6.33
CA ILE A 344 -17.05 22.43 4.88
C ILE A 344 -18.52 22.73 4.59
N ARG A 345 -19.44 21.98 5.23
CA ARG A 345 -20.88 22.21 5.11
C ARG A 345 -21.29 23.61 5.57
N TYR A 346 -20.80 24.06 6.72
CA TYR A 346 -21.08 25.41 7.21
C TYR A 346 -20.60 26.50 6.25
N VAL A 347 -19.41 26.35 5.67
CA VAL A 347 -18.86 27.28 4.67
C VAL A 347 -19.63 27.21 3.35
N GLN A 348 -20.02 26.03 2.89
CA GLN A 348 -20.85 25.84 1.71
C GLN A 348 -22.26 26.43 1.88
N ASP A 349 -22.88 26.23 3.03
CA ASP A 349 -24.19 26.81 3.37
C ASP A 349 -24.08 28.34 3.47
N TYR A 350 -23.04 28.89 4.10
CA TYR A 350 -22.82 30.34 4.17
C TYR A 350 -22.46 30.97 2.81
N ASN A 351 -21.71 30.26 1.97
CA ASN A 351 -21.38 30.72 0.62
C ASN A 351 -22.60 30.64 -0.31
N SER A 352 -23.39 29.58 -0.24
CA SER A 352 -24.65 29.47 -0.99
C SER A 352 -25.66 30.54 -0.58
N GLU A 353 -25.75 30.90 0.70
CA GLU A 353 -26.52 32.06 1.19
C GLU A 353 -26.02 33.40 0.58
N ARG A 354 -24.70 33.59 0.46
CA ARG A 354 -24.11 34.78 -0.20
C ARG A 354 -24.33 34.80 -1.73
N VAL A 355 -24.32 33.64 -2.38
CA VAL A 355 -24.52 33.52 -3.84
C VAL A 355 -26.00 33.71 -4.22
N ILE A 356 -26.95 33.45 -3.32
CA ILE A 356 -28.38 33.76 -3.57
C ILE A 356 -28.65 35.28 -3.64
N SER A 357 -27.76 36.14 -3.13
CA SER A 357 -27.85 37.61 -3.25
C SER A 357 -27.18 38.20 -4.51
N ARG A 358 -26.50 37.39 -5.34
CA ARG A 358 -25.93 37.84 -6.63
C ARG A 358 -26.34 36.85 -7.71
N GLY A 359 -27.35 37.26 -8.48
CA GLY A 359 -28.12 36.39 -9.36
C GLY A 359 -27.34 35.53 -10.36
N SER A 360 -28.09 34.56 -10.87
CA SER A 360 -27.77 33.58 -11.93
C SER A 360 -27.30 32.21 -11.44
N LYS A 361 -28.27 31.39 -11.05
CA LYS A 361 -28.14 29.95 -10.80
C LYS A 361 -27.98 29.23 -12.15
N LYS A 362 -26.74 28.98 -12.58
CA LYS A 362 -26.45 27.98 -13.61
C LYS A 362 -26.14 26.66 -12.88
N TYR A 363 -27.01 25.67 -13.04
CA TYR A 363 -26.77 24.31 -12.62
C TYR A 363 -25.50 23.81 -13.34
N VAL A 364 -24.38 23.79 -12.63
CA VAL A 364 -23.22 23.00 -13.04
C VAL A 364 -23.41 21.65 -12.38
N GLU A 365 -23.74 20.71 -13.25
CA GLU A 365 -23.91 19.30 -12.98
C GLU A 365 -22.57 18.74 -12.49
N ASP A 366 -22.62 18.31 -11.23
CA ASP A 366 -21.76 17.42 -10.48
C ASP A 366 -21.05 16.36 -11.35
N LEU A 367 -19.86 16.69 -11.86
CA LEU A 367 -19.04 15.80 -12.70
C LEU A 367 -17.81 15.24 -11.96
N GLU A 368 -17.85 15.15 -10.63
CA GLU A 368 -16.71 14.67 -9.81
C GLU A 368 -17.09 13.67 -8.69
N GLY A 369 -18.32 13.13 -8.70
CA GLY A 369 -18.92 12.43 -7.56
C GLY A 369 -18.76 10.91 -7.48
N GLY A 370 -18.00 10.24 -8.35
CA GLY A 370 -18.02 8.77 -8.44
C GLY A 370 -17.34 8.02 -7.27
N PHE A 371 -16.30 8.60 -6.66
CA PHE A 371 -15.53 7.96 -5.59
C PHE A 371 -15.52 8.77 -4.28
N SER A 372 -15.65 10.09 -4.36
CA SER A 372 -15.79 10.97 -3.20
C SER A 372 -17.14 10.79 -2.49
N SER A 373 -18.20 10.46 -3.22
CA SER A 373 -19.57 10.40 -2.67
C SER A 373 -19.76 9.32 -1.61
N ASP A 374 -19.09 8.16 -1.72
CA ASP A 374 -19.22 7.10 -0.71
C ASP A 374 -18.54 7.47 0.61
N VAL A 375 -17.36 8.08 0.52
CA VAL A 375 -16.60 8.57 1.68
C VAL A 375 -17.35 9.75 2.31
N GLU A 376 -17.83 10.68 1.49
CA GLU A 376 -18.64 11.82 1.91
C GLU A 376 -19.97 11.37 2.53
N SER A 377 -20.67 10.41 1.94
CA SER A 377 -21.93 9.83 2.44
C SER A 377 -21.74 9.19 3.81
N LYS A 378 -20.62 8.48 4.01
CA LYS A 378 -20.26 7.90 5.32
C LYS A 378 -20.09 8.97 6.39
N TYR A 379 -19.32 10.03 6.12
CA TYR A 379 -19.09 11.10 7.09
C TYR A 379 -20.31 12.02 7.26
N LYS A 380 -21.10 12.22 6.19
CA LYS A 380 -22.40 12.89 6.22
C LYS A 380 -23.37 12.18 7.15
N LYS A 381 -23.52 10.87 7.01
CA LYS A 381 -24.37 10.07 7.89
C LYS A 381 -23.91 10.15 9.34
N MET A 382 -22.60 10.03 9.59
CA MET A 382 -22.03 10.16 10.95
C MET A 382 -22.30 11.55 11.55
N TYR A 383 -22.20 12.61 10.74
CA TYR A 383 -22.50 13.98 11.16
C TYR A 383 -24.00 14.19 11.44
N GLU A 384 -24.88 13.70 10.58
CA GLU A 384 -26.34 13.80 10.74
C GLU A 384 -26.83 12.99 11.96
N ASP A 385 -26.25 11.82 12.20
CA ASP A 385 -26.53 10.99 13.38
C ASP A 385 -26.07 11.68 14.69
N ASP A 386 -24.97 12.45 14.67
CA ASP A 386 -24.44 13.17 15.84
C ASP A 386 -25.22 14.46 16.12
N ILE A 387 -25.68 15.16 15.08
CA ILE A 387 -26.44 16.41 15.20
C ILE A 387 -27.92 16.18 15.50
N ASN A 388 -28.49 15.05 15.10
CA ASN A 388 -29.91 14.80 15.30
C ASN A 388 -30.21 14.48 16.78
N PRO A 389 -30.90 15.37 17.52
CA PRO A 389 -31.20 15.17 18.92
C PRO A 389 -32.10 13.95 19.17
N PHE A 390 -32.94 13.56 18.18
CA PHE A 390 -33.82 12.39 18.28
C PHE A 390 -33.10 11.07 17.97
N ALA A 391 -32.05 11.09 17.14
CA ALA A 391 -31.23 9.90 16.90
C ALA A 391 -30.40 9.55 18.14
N ALA A 392 -29.76 10.57 18.74
CA ALA A 392 -29.05 10.43 20.00
C ALA A 392 -30.00 10.01 21.14
N PHE A 393 -31.18 10.61 21.23
CA PHE A 393 -32.19 10.26 22.24
C PHE A 393 -32.75 8.85 22.05
N SER A 394 -33.15 8.45 20.84
CA SER A 394 -33.69 7.10 20.58
C SER A 394 -32.64 6.00 20.76
N LYS A 395 -31.36 6.29 20.44
CA LYS A 395 -30.24 5.39 20.73
C LYS A 395 -30.03 5.27 22.24
N LYS A 396 -29.99 6.39 22.95
CA LYS A 396 -29.86 6.43 24.41
C LYS A 396 -31.03 5.74 25.11
N GLU A 397 -32.26 5.90 24.62
CA GLU A 397 -33.45 5.22 25.13
C GLU A 397 -33.35 3.71 24.91
N ARG A 398 -32.99 3.24 23.71
CA ARG A 398 -32.78 1.80 23.46
C ARG A 398 -31.67 1.21 24.33
N ASP A 399 -30.58 1.94 24.54
CA ASP A 399 -29.47 1.52 25.40
C ASP A 399 -29.86 1.52 26.88
N GLN A 400 -30.69 2.49 27.31
CA GLN A 400 -31.24 2.55 28.66
C GLN A 400 -32.18 1.37 28.90
N ARG A 401 -33.11 1.11 27.97
CA ARG A 401 -33.98 -0.09 28.00
C ARG A 401 -33.15 -1.37 28.04
N TYR A 402 -32.04 -1.43 27.30
CA TYR A 402 -31.14 -2.58 27.31
C TYR A 402 -30.38 -2.76 28.64
N LYS A 403 -30.13 -1.67 29.37
CA LYS A 403 -29.53 -1.67 30.72
C LYS A 403 -30.56 -1.93 31.82
N GLU A 404 -31.82 -1.55 31.59
CA GLU A 404 -32.96 -1.83 32.47
C GLU A 404 -33.46 -3.28 32.36
N LEU A 405 -33.09 -4.01 31.30
CA LEU A 405 -33.30 -5.45 31.21
C LEU A 405 -32.48 -6.16 32.30
N GLY A 406 -33.17 -6.93 33.14
CA GLY A 406 -32.52 -7.77 34.15
C GLY A 406 -31.54 -8.74 33.50
N LEU A 407 -30.50 -9.16 34.26
CA LEU A 407 -29.44 -10.06 33.76
C LEU A 407 -30.00 -11.32 33.06
N ARG A 408 -31.15 -11.83 33.52
CA ARG A 408 -31.86 -12.97 32.91
C ARG A 408 -32.48 -12.63 31.54
N ASP A 409 -33.11 -11.48 31.41
CA ASP A 409 -33.69 -11.03 30.13
C ASP A 409 -32.60 -10.68 29.12
N LYS A 410 -31.44 -10.19 29.58
CA LYS A 410 -30.27 -9.89 28.74
C LYS A 410 -29.67 -11.16 28.13
N ILE A 411 -29.58 -12.23 28.92
CA ILE A 411 -29.14 -13.55 28.44
C ILE A 411 -30.17 -14.13 27.46
N THR A 412 -31.46 -14.04 27.76
CA THR A 412 -32.54 -14.53 26.87
C THR A 412 -32.58 -13.77 25.55
N LEU A 413 -32.46 -12.45 25.58
CA LEU A 413 -32.45 -11.61 24.37
C LEU A 413 -31.18 -11.82 23.54
N SER A 414 -30.03 -12.01 24.20
CA SER A 414 -28.76 -12.36 23.56
C SER A 414 -28.82 -13.75 22.93
N SER A 415 -29.34 -14.74 23.65
CA SER A 415 -29.53 -16.11 23.18
C SER A 415 -30.53 -16.15 22.01
N GLY A 416 -31.65 -15.44 22.12
CA GLY A 416 -32.64 -15.30 21.05
C GLY A 416 -32.07 -14.65 19.79
N ARG A 417 -31.34 -13.54 19.92
CA ARG A 417 -30.66 -12.92 18.77
C ARG A 417 -29.57 -13.81 18.18
N PHE A 418 -28.85 -14.56 19.00
CA PHE A 418 -27.81 -15.48 18.53
C PHE A 418 -28.41 -16.67 17.75
N LEU A 419 -29.50 -17.25 18.25
CA LEU A 419 -30.23 -18.33 17.58
C LEU A 419 -30.90 -17.85 16.28
N LEU A 420 -31.50 -16.65 16.25
CA LEU A 420 -32.15 -16.12 15.05
C LEU A 420 -31.16 -15.54 14.04
N GLY A 421 -30.03 -14.98 14.49
CA GLY A 421 -29.04 -14.32 13.66
C GLY A 421 -28.12 -15.28 12.90
N ASN A 422 -27.80 -16.44 13.49
CA ASN A 422 -26.80 -17.34 12.92
C ASN A 422 -27.42 -18.58 12.24
N LYS A 423 -27.11 -18.81 10.96
CA LYS A 423 -27.63 -19.96 10.17
C LYS A 423 -27.28 -21.31 10.80
N TYR A 424 -26.08 -21.44 11.35
CA TYR A 424 -25.60 -22.67 12.00
C TYR A 424 -26.31 -22.94 13.32
N ALA A 425 -26.63 -21.89 14.09
CA ALA A 425 -27.35 -22.01 15.36
C ALA A 425 -28.77 -22.53 15.14
N ARG A 426 -29.45 -22.10 14.07
CA ARG A 426 -30.78 -22.61 13.69
C ARG A 426 -30.73 -24.10 13.36
N THR A 427 -29.75 -24.51 12.54
CA THR A 427 -29.56 -25.91 12.16
C THR A 427 -29.20 -26.78 13.38
N PHE A 428 -28.36 -26.28 14.28
CA PHE A 428 -28.00 -26.98 15.51
C PHE A 428 -29.21 -27.24 16.43
N VAL A 429 -30.05 -26.22 16.66
CA VAL A 429 -31.28 -26.39 17.48
C VAL A 429 -32.25 -27.38 16.84
N PHE A 430 -32.36 -27.37 15.51
CA PHE A 430 -33.20 -28.34 14.78
C PHE A 430 -32.74 -29.79 14.98
N PHE A 431 -31.43 -30.07 14.84
CA PHE A 431 -30.91 -31.42 15.09
C PHE A 431 -30.98 -31.80 16.58
N TYR A 432 -30.81 -30.83 17.48
CA TYR A 432 -30.94 -31.05 18.91
C TYR A 432 -32.38 -31.46 19.29
N THR A 433 -33.40 -30.80 18.75
CA THR A 433 -34.80 -31.20 18.99
C THR A 433 -35.10 -32.57 18.40
N ILE A 434 -34.64 -32.88 17.18
CA ILE A 434 -34.83 -34.20 16.57
C ILE A 434 -34.16 -35.31 17.40
N GLY A 435 -32.92 -35.07 17.86
CA GLY A 435 -32.17 -36.01 18.69
C GLY A 435 -32.85 -36.26 20.04
N LEU A 436 -33.37 -35.20 20.67
CA LEU A 436 -34.11 -35.31 21.92
C LEU A 436 -35.39 -36.14 21.74
N HIS A 437 -36.11 -35.98 20.63
CA HIS A 437 -37.29 -36.80 20.34
C HIS A 437 -36.94 -38.28 20.13
N ILE A 438 -35.86 -38.57 19.38
CA ILE A 438 -35.37 -39.94 19.18
C ILE A 438 -34.95 -40.55 20.53
N LEU A 439 -34.29 -39.78 21.39
CA LEU A 439 -33.84 -40.24 22.70
C LEU A 439 -35.01 -40.55 23.64
N VAL A 440 -36.01 -39.67 23.71
CA VAL A 440 -37.23 -39.90 24.49
C VAL A 440 -37.98 -41.12 23.96
N PHE A 441 -38.11 -41.24 22.64
CA PHE A 441 -38.76 -42.40 22.01
C PHE A 441 -38.02 -43.70 22.32
N THR A 442 -36.68 -43.68 22.28
CA THR A 442 -35.83 -44.83 22.63
C THR A 442 -35.98 -45.22 24.10
N CYS A 443 -36.03 -44.23 25.01
CA CYS A 443 -36.23 -44.46 26.43
C CYS A 443 -37.59 -45.10 26.73
N LEU A 444 -38.66 -44.56 26.13
CA LEU A 444 -40.02 -45.11 26.23
C LEU A 444 -40.12 -46.51 25.61
N TYR A 445 -39.46 -46.74 24.47
CA TYR A 445 -39.39 -48.05 23.84
C TYR A 445 -38.68 -49.08 24.74
N ARG A 446 -37.55 -48.72 25.34
CA ARG A 446 -36.82 -49.58 26.28
C ARG A 446 -37.61 -49.87 27.55
N MET A 447 -38.27 -48.87 28.13
CA MET A 447 -39.16 -49.07 29.29
C MET A 447 -40.36 -49.95 28.94
N SER A 448 -40.96 -49.76 27.76
CA SER A 448 -42.05 -50.60 27.26
C SER A 448 -41.59 -52.05 27.05
N ALA A 449 -40.43 -52.26 26.43
CA ALA A 449 -39.86 -53.59 26.21
C ALA A 449 -39.50 -54.31 27.52
N LEU A 450 -38.95 -53.59 28.51
CA LEU A 450 -38.67 -54.11 29.85
C LEU A 450 -39.97 -54.46 30.61
N SER A 451 -41.00 -53.63 30.49
CA SER A 451 -42.33 -53.91 31.05
C SER A 451 -42.98 -55.14 30.42
N TYR A 452 -42.71 -55.40 29.13
CA TYR A 452 -43.23 -56.58 28.43
C TYR A 452 -42.53 -57.87 28.87
N LEU A 453 -41.21 -57.83 29.13
CA LEU A 453 -40.47 -58.98 29.67
C LEU A 453 -40.81 -59.26 31.14
N SER A 454 -41.00 -58.23 31.96
CA SER A 454 -41.38 -58.38 33.38
C SER A 454 -42.71 -59.10 33.57
N HIS A 455 -43.63 -59.00 32.60
CA HIS A 455 -44.90 -59.75 32.61
C HIS A 455 -44.78 -61.16 32.01
N GLY A 456 -43.64 -61.53 31.44
CA GLY A 456 -43.39 -62.86 30.85
C GLY A 456 -42.85 -63.91 31.82
N GLU A 457 -42.26 -63.48 32.94
CA GLU A 457 -41.61 -64.41 33.90
C GLU A 457 -42.57 -64.97 34.98
N GLU A 458 -43.74 -64.35 35.19
CA GLU A 458 -44.76 -64.85 36.14
C GLU A 458 -45.54 -66.09 35.64
N SER A 459 -45.33 -66.55 34.40
CA SER A 459 -46.09 -67.68 33.85
C SER A 459 -45.47 -69.07 34.09
N LEU A 460 -44.30 -69.19 34.73
CA LEU A 460 -43.58 -70.49 34.79
C LEU A 460 -43.10 -70.98 36.16
N VAL A 461 -43.45 -70.33 37.27
CA VAL A 461 -43.15 -70.85 38.62
C VAL A 461 -44.34 -70.61 39.54
N GLY A 462 -45.09 -71.67 39.88
CA GLY A 462 -45.94 -71.62 41.08
C GLY A 462 -47.24 -72.39 41.11
N ASP A 463 -47.39 -73.54 40.44
CA ASP A 463 -48.51 -74.45 40.74
C ASP A 463 -48.03 -75.89 40.98
N LYS A 464 -47.26 -76.06 42.07
CA LYS A 464 -47.11 -77.37 42.73
C LYS A 464 -48.00 -77.37 43.96
N ASN A 465 -49.25 -77.77 43.75
CA ASN A 465 -50.20 -78.14 44.79
C ASN A 465 -49.63 -79.33 45.60
N LEU A 466 -49.18 -79.06 46.84
CA LEU A 466 -49.01 -80.07 47.88
C LEU A 466 -50.07 -79.83 48.95
N ASN A 467 -51.01 -80.76 49.01
CA ASN A 467 -52.07 -80.91 50.00
C ASN A 467 -51.54 -80.87 51.44
N LEU A 468 -52.19 -80.10 52.31
CA LEU A 468 -52.21 -80.33 53.75
C LEU A 468 -53.67 -80.50 54.21
N PRO A 469 -53.98 -81.51 55.06
CA PRO A 469 -55.35 -81.87 55.41
C PRO A 469 -55.94 -80.94 56.47
N HIS A 470 -57.21 -80.59 56.30
CA HIS A 470 -58.02 -79.94 57.32
C HIS A 470 -58.58 -81.01 58.26
N ALA A 471 -58.33 -80.88 59.55
CA ALA A 471 -59.06 -81.61 60.58
C ALA A 471 -60.53 -81.14 60.58
N LEU A 472 -61.46 -82.03 60.25
CA LEU A 472 -62.42 -82.68 61.15
C LEU A 472 -63.23 -83.73 60.40
#